data_AF-A0A9D9N3Q1-F1
#
_entry.id   AF-A0A9D9N3Q1-F1
#
_cell.length_a   1.000
_cell.length_b   1.000
_cell.length_c   1.000
_cell.angle_alpha   90.00
_cell.angle_beta   90.00
_cell.angle_gamma   90.00
#
_symmetry.space_group_name_H-M   'P 1'
#
loop_
_entity.id
_entity.type
_entity.pdbx_description
1 polymer ?
#
loop_
_entity_poly.entity_id
_entity_poly.type
_entity_poly.pdbx_seq_one_letter_code
_entity_poly.pdbx_strand_id
1 'polypeptide(L)'
;MPLLYSLDLSGISNTTLPNAAFSQKQTLLSIAIPNGLTGIPNRTFEDCSGLASVTIPNSVTSIGHDAFYGCSALTSVTIPNSVTSIGNRAFESCSALTSVTIPNSVTSIGYGAFEECSALTSVTIPNSVTSIGSYAFESCSALTSVTIPNSVTSIGEKAFRYCFALTSVTIPNSVTSIGEQAFKSCFALTSVTIGNKVQNIYSNTFSSCYQLDTITCLGSVPPTVDSNFETIDPNTCKLYVPNNALMDYASAPVWSAFLNMEGIDVNYQLTLQINEGGKVSCNNHDYTDTTELTFAAGTEVSLKLIPDAGYRVSSVFVNGEYYTDQITEDLTFILTLKSDATISVSFKSEEYVITFVNDDGTVLQSEQLEYGEMPIYNGAVPTKEATAEYEYEFIGWSPEITIVTGDARYTATYKEVQLSAYNTATSSRLRAWQADGTLFVEVDDAVEAVMVYDVTGRLMQEYQHNGGYQMLNLPAPNKVNLVKVVSKDGSVNTHKLM
;
A
#
# COMPACT_ATOMS: atom_id res chain seq x y z
N MET A 1 -41.72 17.26 -55.36
CA MET A 1 -41.00 17.00 -54.10
C MET A 1 -40.97 15.50 -53.91
N PRO A 2 -39.81 14.89 -53.63
CA PRO A 2 -39.82 13.50 -53.17
C PRO A 2 -40.58 13.43 -51.84
N LEU A 3 -41.41 12.40 -51.67
CA LEU A 3 -42.22 12.21 -50.46
C LEU A 3 -41.30 11.80 -49.31
N LEU A 4 -41.40 12.49 -48.18
CA LEU A 4 -40.80 12.06 -46.93
C LEU A 4 -41.47 10.75 -46.47
N TYR A 5 -40.70 9.81 -45.92
CA TYR A 5 -41.23 8.54 -45.41
C TYR A 5 -40.62 8.16 -44.06
N SER A 6 -41.38 7.37 -43.30
CA SER A 6 -40.98 6.80 -42.02
C SER A 6 -40.84 5.30 -42.15
N LEU A 7 -39.86 4.72 -41.45
CA LEU A 7 -39.57 3.29 -41.52
C LEU A 7 -39.57 2.66 -40.12
N ASP A 8 -40.46 1.70 -39.87
CA ASP A 8 -40.45 0.93 -38.62
C ASP A 8 -39.82 -0.45 -38.86
N LEU A 9 -38.61 -0.65 -38.35
CA LEU A 9 -37.90 -1.93 -38.41
C LEU A 9 -37.88 -2.64 -37.05
N SER A 10 -38.58 -2.13 -36.03
CA SER A 10 -38.53 -2.68 -34.66
C SER A 10 -39.02 -4.13 -34.59
N GLY A 11 -39.94 -4.52 -35.47
CA GLY A 11 -40.46 -5.89 -35.61
C GLY A 11 -39.54 -6.85 -36.37
N ILE A 12 -38.41 -6.38 -36.92
CA ILE A 12 -37.49 -7.22 -37.67
C ILE A 12 -36.49 -7.85 -36.69
N SER A 13 -36.31 -9.17 -36.78
CA SER A 13 -35.36 -9.93 -35.95
C SER A 13 -33.90 -9.84 -36.43
N ASN A 14 -33.63 -9.02 -37.44
CA ASN A 14 -32.31 -8.93 -38.05
C ASN A 14 -31.32 -8.33 -37.04
N THR A 15 -30.22 -9.01 -36.82
CA THR A 15 -29.20 -8.64 -35.83
C THR A 15 -28.07 -7.82 -36.43
N THR A 16 -28.08 -7.57 -37.75
CA THR A 16 -27.01 -6.84 -38.43
C THR A 16 -27.54 -5.84 -39.46
N LEU A 17 -26.86 -4.70 -39.55
CA LEU A 17 -26.93 -3.77 -40.68
C LEU A 17 -25.53 -3.65 -41.29
N PRO A 18 -25.40 -3.46 -42.61
CA PRO A 18 -24.12 -3.10 -43.20
C PRO A 18 -23.74 -1.65 -42.83
N ASN A 19 -22.46 -1.31 -42.93
CA ASN A 19 -22.03 0.09 -42.91
C ASN A 19 -22.77 0.87 -44.01
N ALA A 20 -23.10 2.13 -43.73
CA ALA A 20 -23.81 3.02 -44.65
C ALA A 20 -25.20 2.53 -45.12
N ALA A 21 -25.88 1.65 -44.36
CA ALA A 21 -27.16 1.04 -44.76
C ALA A 21 -28.23 2.04 -45.24
N PHE A 22 -28.29 3.22 -44.62
CA PHE A 22 -29.22 4.29 -44.94
C PHE A 22 -28.49 5.61 -45.30
N SER A 23 -27.20 5.58 -45.63
CA SER A 23 -26.45 6.80 -45.96
C SER A 23 -27.11 7.58 -47.11
N GLN A 24 -27.11 8.92 -46.98
CA GLN A 24 -27.65 9.92 -47.91
C GLN A 24 -29.16 9.78 -48.20
N LYS A 25 -29.94 9.12 -47.34
CA LYS A 25 -31.39 9.04 -47.47
C LYS A 25 -32.08 10.31 -46.97
N GLN A 26 -31.93 11.39 -47.74
CA GLN A 26 -32.49 12.72 -47.45
C GLN A 26 -34.03 12.75 -47.28
N THR A 27 -34.73 11.71 -47.74
CA THR A 27 -36.19 11.58 -47.64
C THR A 27 -36.67 10.76 -46.44
N LEU A 28 -35.75 10.12 -45.70
CA LEU A 28 -36.07 9.37 -44.49
C LEU A 28 -36.37 10.36 -43.36
N LEU A 29 -37.61 10.40 -42.89
CA LEU A 29 -38.08 11.31 -41.83
C LEU A 29 -37.91 10.72 -40.43
N SER A 30 -38.19 9.43 -40.28
CA SER A 30 -38.01 8.74 -39.00
C SER A 30 -37.70 7.26 -39.19
N ILE A 31 -36.99 6.68 -38.23
CA ILE A 31 -36.72 5.25 -38.21
C ILE A 31 -36.77 4.66 -36.80
N ALA A 32 -37.40 3.49 -36.66
CA ALA A 32 -37.24 2.63 -35.49
C ALA A 32 -36.28 1.49 -35.82
N ILE A 33 -35.14 1.43 -35.13
CA ILE A 33 -34.08 0.45 -35.38
C ILE A 33 -34.52 -0.95 -34.91
N PRO A 34 -34.10 -2.04 -35.59
CA PRO A 34 -34.45 -3.42 -35.20
C PRO A 34 -34.06 -3.75 -33.75
N ASN A 35 -34.99 -4.35 -33.00
CA ASN A 35 -34.78 -4.75 -31.60
C ASN A 35 -33.67 -5.81 -31.40
N GLY A 36 -33.22 -6.46 -32.48
CA GLY A 36 -32.12 -7.42 -32.45
C GLY A 36 -30.74 -6.80 -32.76
N LEU A 37 -30.67 -5.53 -33.15
CA LEU A 37 -29.42 -4.90 -33.56
C LEU A 37 -28.55 -4.60 -32.33
N THR A 38 -27.32 -5.12 -32.32
CA THR A 38 -26.38 -4.94 -31.20
C THR A 38 -25.48 -3.72 -31.35
N GLY A 39 -25.37 -3.13 -32.53
CA GLY A 39 -24.59 -1.91 -32.75
C GLY A 39 -25.07 -1.21 -34.00
N ILE A 40 -25.09 0.13 -33.97
CA ILE A 40 -25.33 0.93 -35.17
C ILE A 40 -24.00 1.00 -35.94
N PRO A 41 -23.90 0.40 -37.14
CA PRO A 41 -22.65 0.38 -37.89
C PRO A 41 -22.17 1.78 -38.32
N ASN A 42 -20.95 1.85 -38.83
CA ASN A 42 -20.37 3.11 -39.31
C ASN A 42 -21.22 3.69 -40.45
N ARG A 43 -21.38 5.01 -40.44
CA ARG A 43 -22.07 5.80 -41.48
C ARG A 43 -23.54 5.41 -41.72
N THR A 44 -24.16 4.65 -40.81
CA THR A 44 -25.49 4.05 -41.05
C THR A 44 -26.52 5.05 -41.56
N PHE A 45 -26.57 6.25 -40.97
CA PHE A 45 -27.46 7.36 -41.32
C PHE A 45 -26.70 8.62 -41.75
N GLU A 46 -25.44 8.48 -42.19
CA GLU A 46 -24.64 9.60 -42.71
C GLU A 46 -25.43 10.41 -43.75
N ASP A 47 -25.44 11.73 -43.64
CA ASP A 47 -26.16 12.68 -44.51
C ASP A 47 -27.66 12.38 -44.72
N CYS A 48 -28.32 11.74 -43.74
CA CYS A 48 -29.78 11.66 -43.69
C CYS A 48 -30.38 12.99 -43.22
N SER A 49 -30.22 14.05 -44.01
CA SER A 49 -30.62 15.41 -43.62
C SER A 49 -32.12 15.61 -43.36
N GLY A 50 -32.98 14.68 -43.78
CA GLY A 50 -34.42 14.66 -43.45
C GLY A 50 -34.77 13.93 -42.16
N LEU A 51 -33.83 13.20 -41.54
CA LEU A 51 -34.09 12.34 -40.39
C LEU A 51 -34.32 13.18 -39.14
N ALA A 52 -35.58 13.31 -38.75
CA ALA A 52 -36.00 14.14 -37.62
C ALA A 52 -36.08 13.36 -36.30
N SER A 53 -36.24 12.03 -36.37
CA SER A 53 -36.32 11.17 -35.17
C SER A 53 -35.81 9.76 -35.43
N VAL A 54 -35.12 9.20 -34.42
CA VAL A 54 -34.64 7.81 -34.41
C VAL A 54 -35.00 7.16 -33.08
N THR A 55 -35.52 5.93 -33.14
CA THR A 55 -35.69 5.07 -31.95
C THR A 55 -34.57 4.04 -31.92
N ILE A 56 -33.69 4.13 -30.92
CA ILE A 56 -32.57 3.21 -30.68
C ILE A 56 -33.01 2.21 -29.59
N PRO A 57 -33.05 0.90 -29.85
CA PRO A 57 -33.47 -0.09 -28.86
C PRO A 57 -32.35 -0.42 -27.85
N ASN A 58 -32.74 -0.93 -26.67
CA ASN A 58 -31.82 -1.33 -25.59
C ASN A 58 -30.89 -2.52 -25.96
N SER A 59 -31.05 -3.12 -27.13
CA SER A 59 -30.11 -4.12 -27.65
C SER A 59 -28.81 -3.50 -28.15
N VAL A 60 -28.83 -2.21 -28.53
CA VAL A 60 -27.68 -1.52 -29.10
C VAL A 60 -26.66 -1.23 -28.00
N THR A 61 -25.43 -1.72 -28.17
CA THR A 61 -24.31 -1.52 -27.25
C THR A 61 -23.27 -0.53 -27.77
N SER A 62 -23.31 -0.18 -29.06
CA SER A 62 -22.37 0.78 -29.67
C SER A 62 -23.00 1.59 -30.80
N ILE A 63 -22.54 2.84 -30.95
CA ILE A 63 -22.84 3.71 -32.08
C ILE A 63 -21.53 3.93 -32.87
N GLY A 64 -21.51 3.52 -34.13
CA GLY A 64 -20.33 3.56 -34.99
C GLY A 64 -19.87 4.96 -35.38
N HIS A 65 -18.73 5.02 -36.07
CA HIS A 65 -18.17 6.25 -36.62
C HIS A 65 -19.10 6.86 -37.67
N ASP A 66 -19.25 8.19 -37.63
CA ASP A 66 -20.10 8.95 -38.56
C ASP A 66 -21.57 8.47 -38.61
N ALA A 67 -22.05 7.70 -37.62
CA ALA A 67 -23.31 6.94 -37.73
C ALA A 67 -24.55 7.81 -38.00
N PHE A 68 -24.58 9.03 -37.49
CA PHE A 68 -25.60 10.06 -37.71
C PHE A 68 -24.98 11.38 -38.20
N TYR A 69 -23.76 11.35 -38.75
CA TYR A 69 -23.11 12.53 -39.34
C TYR A 69 -24.07 13.23 -40.32
N GLY A 70 -24.22 14.54 -40.25
CA GLY A 70 -25.04 15.31 -41.18
C GLY A 70 -26.56 15.10 -41.08
N CYS A 71 -27.07 14.43 -40.03
CA CYS A 71 -28.50 14.31 -39.74
C CYS A 71 -29.09 15.66 -39.24
N SER A 72 -29.06 16.69 -40.08
CA SER A 72 -29.33 18.08 -39.71
C SER A 72 -30.77 18.37 -39.26
N ALA A 73 -31.74 17.50 -39.53
CA ALA A 73 -33.11 17.60 -39.02
C ALA A 73 -33.32 16.92 -37.65
N LEU A 74 -32.34 16.16 -37.14
CA LEU A 74 -32.49 15.37 -35.91
C LEU A 74 -32.58 16.30 -34.70
N THR A 75 -33.72 16.33 -34.02
CA THR A 75 -33.99 17.31 -32.94
C THR A 75 -33.63 16.81 -31.54
N SER A 76 -33.69 15.50 -31.34
CA SER A 76 -33.36 14.82 -30.08
C SER A 76 -32.92 13.38 -30.36
N VAL A 77 -32.07 12.84 -29.50
CA VAL A 77 -31.70 11.42 -29.50
C VAL A 77 -31.64 10.89 -28.07
N THR A 78 -32.36 9.80 -27.83
CA THR A 78 -32.23 9.04 -26.57
C THR A 78 -31.26 7.90 -26.81
N ILE A 79 -30.08 7.99 -26.22
CA ILE A 79 -29.06 6.93 -26.28
C ILE A 79 -29.34 5.93 -25.13
N PRO A 80 -29.63 4.66 -25.41
CA PRO A 80 -29.95 3.67 -24.38
C PRO A 80 -28.80 3.40 -23.40
N ASN A 81 -29.12 3.05 -22.15
CA ASN A 81 -28.15 2.67 -21.11
C ASN A 81 -27.33 1.41 -21.42
N SER A 82 -27.64 0.70 -22.50
CA SER A 82 -26.83 -0.41 -23.02
C SER A 82 -25.62 0.06 -23.82
N VAL A 83 -25.62 1.32 -24.31
CA VAL A 83 -24.56 1.85 -25.16
C VAL A 83 -23.33 2.18 -24.32
N THR A 84 -22.20 1.53 -24.62
CA THR A 84 -20.93 1.75 -23.90
C THR A 84 -19.95 2.64 -24.67
N SER A 85 -20.18 2.86 -25.97
CA SER A 85 -19.30 3.69 -26.81
C SER A 85 -20.07 4.47 -27.89
N ILE A 86 -19.63 5.73 -28.08
CA ILE A 86 -20.06 6.63 -29.15
C ILE A 86 -18.84 6.89 -30.03
N GLY A 87 -18.91 6.47 -31.29
CA GLY A 87 -17.82 6.60 -32.25
C GLY A 87 -17.50 8.06 -32.58
N ASN A 88 -16.30 8.26 -33.14
CA ASN A 88 -15.90 9.56 -33.69
C ASN A 88 -16.95 10.09 -34.67
N ARG A 89 -17.27 11.39 -34.57
CA ARG A 89 -18.20 12.11 -35.45
C ARG A 89 -19.61 11.52 -35.51
N ALA A 90 -20.00 10.71 -34.52
CA ALA A 90 -21.25 9.97 -34.55
C ALA A 90 -22.48 10.87 -34.74
N PHE A 91 -22.48 12.09 -34.19
CA PHE A 91 -23.55 13.08 -34.33
C PHE A 91 -23.03 14.43 -34.87
N GLU A 92 -21.89 14.44 -35.56
CA GLU A 92 -21.36 15.67 -36.16
C GLU A 92 -22.39 16.28 -37.14
N SER A 93 -22.51 17.61 -37.13
CA SER A 93 -23.43 18.41 -37.95
C SER A 93 -24.91 18.03 -37.80
N CYS A 94 -25.32 17.42 -36.67
CA CYS A 94 -26.73 17.30 -36.27
C CYS A 94 -27.26 18.66 -35.79
N SER A 95 -27.34 19.64 -36.69
CA SER A 95 -27.52 21.05 -36.34
C SER A 95 -28.85 21.41 -35.67
N ALA A 96 -29.91 20.60 -35.83
CA ALA A 96 -31.17 20.76 -35.11
C ALA A 96 -31.20 20.09 -33.74
N LEU A 97 -30.15 19.36 -33.34
CA LEU A 97 -30.13 18.57 -32.10
C LEU A 97 -30.12 19.51 -30.89
N THR A 98 -31.25 19.58 -30.18
CA THR A 98 -31.43 20.51 -29.04
C THR A 98 -31.00 19.91 -27.71
N SER A 99 -31.02 18.58 -27.60
CA SER A 99 -30.68 17.82 -26.39
C SER A 99 -30.14 16.43 -26.74
N VAL A 100 -29.18 15.98 -25.94
CA VAL A 100 -28.69 14.60 -25.92
C VAL A 100 -28.58 14.12 -24.47
N THR A 101 -29.08 12.93 -24.20
CA THR A 101 -28.84 12.25 -22.91
C THR A 101 -27.76 11.20 -23.12
N ILE A 102 -26.55 11.46 -22.61
CA ILE A 102 -25.44 10.50 -22.63
C ILE A 102 -25.60 9.58 -21.41
N PRO A 103 -25.72 8.25 -21.59
CA PRO A 103 -25.99 7.34 -20.49
C PRO A 103 -24.74 7.04 -19.66
N ASN A 104 -24.94 6.66 -18.39
CA ASN A 104 -23.87 6.30 -17.44
C ASN A 104 -23.05 5.05 -17.83
N SER A 105 -23.39 4.37 -18.92
CA SER A 105 -22.63 3.27 -19.49
C SER A 105 -21.51 3.74 -20.42
N VAL A 106 -21.56 4.98 -20.91
CA VAL A 106 -20.55 5.55 -21.81
C VAL A 106 -19.32 5.95 -21.00
N THR A 107 -18.15 5.43 -21.39
CA THR A 107 -16.87 5.71 -20.71
C THR A 107 -16.05 6.81 -21.40
N SER A 108 -16.34 7.12 -22.67
CA SER A 108 -15.62 8.15 -23.43
C SER A 108 -16.50 8.81 -24.49
N ILE A 109 -16.23 10.09 -24.75
CA ILE A 109 -16.83 10.86 -25.84
C ILE A 109 -15.76 10.99 -26.93
N GLY A 110 -16.04 10.42 -28.11
CA GLY A 110 -15.08 10.34 -29.22
C GLY A 110 -14.75 11.68 -29.86
N TYR A 111 -13.77 11.65 -30.77
CA TYR A 111 -13.36 12.82 -31.57
C TYR A 111 -14.56 13.38 -32.35
N GLY A 112 -14.85 14.67 -32.22
CA GLY A 112 -15.93 15.34 -32.95
C GLY A 112 -17.34 14.77 -32.72
N ALA A 113 -17.58 14.02 -31.63
CA ALA A 113 -18.82 13.24 -31.48
C ALA A 113 -20.12 14.05 -31.61
N PHE A 114 -20.11 15.31 -31.17
CA PHE A 114 -21.22 16.28 -31.26
C PHE A 114 -20.77 17.59 -31.89
N GLU A 115 -19.73 17.57 -32.72
CA GLU A 115 -19.26 18.74 -33.46
C GLU A 115 -20.38 19.34 -34.33
N GLU A 116 -20.49 20.67 -34.40
CA GLU A 116 -21.51 21.40 -35.16
C GLU A 116 -22.98 21.09 -34.79
N CYS A 117 -23.26 20.53 -33.61
CA CYS A 117 -24.61 20.45 -33.04
C CYS A 117 -25.08 21.85 -32.56
N SER A 118 -25.27 22.78 -33.50
CA SER A 118 -25.41 24.21 -33.21
C SER A 118 -26.67 24.60 -32.41
N ALA A 119 -27.72 23.77 -32.41
CA ALA A 119 -28.91 23.97 -31.57
C ALA A 119 -28.80 23.34 -30.16
N LEU A 120 -27.70 22.65 -29.84
CA LEU A 120 -27.56 21.93 -28.57
C LEU A 120 -27.41 22.92 -27.42
N THR A 121 -28.39 22.97 -26.53
CA THR A 121 -28.46 24.00 -25.46
C THR A 121 -27.79 23.58 -24.16
N SER A 122 -27.79 22.29 -23.87
CA SER A 122 -27.19 21.72 -22.66
C SER A 122 -26.70 20.30 -22.90
N VAL A 123 -25.63 19.92 -22.21
CA VAL A 123 -25.10 18.56 -22.16
C VAL A 123 -24.74 18.22 -20.73
N THR A 124 -25.28 17.10 -20.25
CA THR A 124 -24.84 16.48 -19.00
C THR A 124 -23.91 15.32 -19.34
N ILE A 125 -22.64 15.44 -18.95
CA ILE A 125 -21.65 14.37 -19.13
C ILE A 125 -21.72 13.46 -17.89
N PRO A 126 -21.95 12.13 -18.05
CA PRO A 126 -22.13 11.24 -16.91
C PRO A 126 -20.81 10.93 -16.19
N ASN A 127 -20.88 10.60 -14.90
CA ASN A 127 -19.73 10.27 -14.02
C ASN A 127 -18.92 9.03 -14.46
N SER A 128 -19.38 8.30 -15.48
CA SER A 128 -18.65 7.20 -16.10
C SER A 128 -17.61 7.67 -17.13
N VAL A 129 -17.75 8.89 -17.65
CA VAL A 129 -16.86 9.43 -18.68
C VAL A 129 -15.54 9.84 -18.07
N THR A 130 -14.44 9.30 -18.58
CA THR A 130 -13.09 9.60 -18.12
C THR A 130 -12.35 10.60 -19.01
N SER A 131 -12.80 10.80 -20.26
CA SER A 131 -12.15 11.70 -21.22
C SER A 131 -13.13 12.33 -22.20
N ILE A 132 -12.93 13.62 -22.51
CA ILE A 132 -13.62 14.35 -23.57
C ILE A 132 -12.67 14.48 -24.76
N GLY A 133 -13.01 13.87 -25.90
CA GLY A 133 -12.18 13.89 -27.10
C GLY A 133 -12.00 15.28 -27.71
N SER A 134 -10.99 15.42 -28.57
CA SER A 134 -10.81 16.64 -29.35
C SER A 134 -12.05 16.91 -30.22
N TYR A 135 -12.39 18.19 -30.42
CA TYR A 135 -13.53 18.64 -31.23
C TYR A 135 -14.91 18.18 -30.71
N ALA A 136 -15.00 17.48 -29.58
CA ALA A 136 -16.20 16.74 -29.15
C ALA A 136 -17.50 17.56 -29.17
N PHE A 137 -17.44 18.83 -28.80
CA PHE A 137 -18.55 19.80 -28.81
C PHE A 137 -18.16 21.10 -29.54
N GLU A 138 -17.21 21.05 -30.48
CA GLU A 138 -16.86 22.23 -31.27
C GLU A 138 -18.11 22.75 -32.00
N SER A 139 -18.28 24.08 -32.05
CA SER A 139 -19.38 24.75 -32.74
C SER A 139 -20.80 24.37 -32.24
N CYS A 140 -20.93 23.86 -31.01
CA CYS A 140 -22.20 23.81 -30.28
C CYS A 140 -22.61 25.22 -29.83
N SER A 141 -22.94 26.09 -30.79
CA SER A 141 -23.05 27.54 -30.58
C SER A 141 -24.16 27.97 -29.62
N ALA A 142 -25.22 27.18 -29.46
CA ALA A 142 -26.30 27.41 -28.50
C ALA A 142 -26.03 26.83 -27.09
N LEU A 143 -24.89 26.15 -26.86
CA LEU A 143 -24.60 25.49 -25.59
C LEU A 143 -24.38 26.53 -24.49
N THR A 144 -25.35 26.67 -23.58
CA THR A 144 -25.29 27.68 -22.51
C THR A 144 -24.54 27.20 -21.27
N SER A 145 -24.53 25.88 -21.07
CA SER A 145 -23.94 25.24 -19.88
C SER A 145 -23.49 23.82 -20.20
N VAL A 146 -22.36 23.41 -19.61
CA VAL A 146 -21.87 22.03 -19.60
C VAL A 146 -21.52 21.63 -18.17
N THR A 147 -21.94 20.44 -17.76
CA THR A 147 -21.49 19.83 -16.49
C THR A 147 -20.44 18.78 -16.80
N ILE A 148 -19.20 19.03 -16.38
CA ILE A 148 -18.06 18.12 -16.53
C ILE A 148 -17.84 17.40 -15.18
N PRO A 149 -17.98 16.07 -15.10
CA PRO A 149 -17.89 15.34 -13.84
C PRO A 149 -16.43 15.12 -13.38
N ASN A 150 -16.24 14.92 -12.07
CA ASN A 150 -14.95 14.62 -11.42
C ASN A 150 -14.31 13.27 -11.86
N SER A 151 -14.95 12.52 -12.75
CA SER A 151 -14.35 11.35 -13.40
C SER A 151 -13.47 11.73 -14.59
N VAL A 152 -13.67 12.92 -15.18
CA VAL A 152 -12.93 13.35 -16.37
C VAL A 152 -11.51 13.75 -15.98
N THR A 153 -10.53 13.12 -16.60
CA THR A 153 -9.09 13.40 -16.36
C THR A 153 -8.47 14.29 -17.42
N SER A 154 -9.09 14.41 -18.61
CA SER A 154 -8.57 15.22 -19.72
C SER A 154 -9.67 15.81 -20.61
N ILE A 155 -9.41 17.02 -21.11
CA ILE A 155 -10.24 17.75 -22.09
C ILE A 155 -9.42 17.95 -23.36
N GLY A 156 -9.89 17.42 -24.49
CA GLY A 156 -9.18 17.44 -25.77
C GLY A 156 -9.07 18.82 -26.43
N GLU A 157 -8.24 18.88 -27.48
CA GLU A 157 -8.07 20.06 -28.33
C GLU A 157 -9.43 20.51 -28.89
N LYS A 158 -9.72 21.81 -28.83
CA LYS A 158 -10.95 22.44 -29.37
C LYS A 158 -12.26 21.82 -28.88
N ALA A 159 -12.26 21.08 -27.77
CA ALA A 159 -13.41 20.31 -27.30
C ALA A 159 -14.71 21.14 -27.19
N PHE A 160 -14.61 22.42 -26.85
CA PHE A 160 -15.73 23.38 -26.75
C PHE A 160 -15.45 24.67 -27.54
N ARG A 161 -14.59 24.62 -28.56
CA ARG A 161 -14.32 25.79 -29.42
C ARG A 161 -15.62 26.26 -30.07
N TYR A 162 -15.82 27.57 -30.18
CA TYR A 162 -17.04 28.17 -30.79
C TYR A 162 -18.36 27.85 -30.07
N CYS A 163 -18.34 27.46 -28.80
CA CYS A 163 -19.53 27.45 -27.94
C CYS A 163 -19.91 28.88 -27.54
N PHE A 164 -20.43 29.66 -28.49
CA PHE A 164 -20.64 31.11 -28.34
C PHE A 164 -21.53 31.51 -27.17
N ALA A 165 -22.51 30.67 -26.81
CA ALA A 165 -23.45 30.91 -25.73
C ALA A 165 -22.99 30.40 -24.35
N LEU A 166 -21.83 29.73 -24.25
CA LEU A 166 -21.37 29.15 -22.99
C LEU A 166 -20.99 30.26 -22.01
N THR A 167 -21.69 30.33 -20.88
CA THR A 167 -21.56 31.46 -19.93
C THR A 167 -20.57 31.22 -18.81
N SER A 168 -20.45 29.97 -18.37
CA SER A 168 -19.50 29.55 -17.33
C SER A 168 -19.07 28.11 -17.56
N VAL A 169 -17.89 27.77 -17.07
CA VAL A 169 -17.43 26.37 -17.04
C VAL A 169 -16.68 26.08 -15.74
N THR A 170 -17.00 24.93 -15.15
CA THR A 170 -16.24 24.34 -14.04
C THR A 170 -15.44 23.16 -14.57
N ILE A 171 -14.12 23.32 -14.58
CA ILE A 171 -13.18 22.24 -14.87
C ILE A 171 -12.94 21.47 -13.56
N PRO A 172 -13.26 20.18 -13.50
CA PRO A 172 -13.22 19.44 -12.24
C PRO A 172 -11.80 19.19 -11.73
N ASN A 173 -11.70 18.90 -10.42
CA ASN A 173 -10.45 18.65 -9.71
C ASN A 173 -9.64 17.47 -10.25
N SER A 174 -10.25 16.55 -10.99
CA SER A 174 -9.60 15.39 -11.60
C SER A 174 -8.85 15.69 -12.89
N VAL A 175 -9.14 16.81 -13.56
CA VAL A 175 -8.52 17.16 -14.84
C VAL A 175 -7.06 17.54 -14.62
N THR A 176 -6.16 16.92 -15.37
CA THR A 176 -4.72 17.23 -15.32
C THR A 176 -4.26 18.13 -16.46
N SER A 177 -5.00 18.17 -17.57
CA SER A 177 -4.69 19.03 -18.71
C SER A 177 -5.93 19.50 -19.49
N ILE A 178 -5.85 20.73 -20.00
CA ILE A 178 -6.87 21.37 -20.84
C ILE A 178 -6.28 21.63 -22.23
N GLY A 179 -6.81 20.96 -23.25
CA GLY A 179 -6.29 20.95 -24.62
C GLY A 179 -6.25 22.30 -25.32
N GLU A 180 -5.42 22.39 -26.37
CA GLU A 180 -5.26 23.61 -27.17
C GLU A 180 -6.63 24.11 -27.67
N GLN A 181 -6.88 25.40 -27.53
CA GLN A 181 -8.12 26.06 -27.99
C GLN A 181 -9.41 25.46 -27.42
N ALA A 182 -9.36 24.69 -26.33
CA ALA A 182 -10.52 23.95 -25.83
C ALA A 182 -11.77 24.81 -25.61
N PHE A 183 -11.62 26.07 -25.19
CA PHE A 183 -12.72 27.02 -24.99
C PHE A 183 -12.56 28.28 -25.85
N LYS A 184 -11.80 28.20 -26.96
CA LYS A 184 -11.56 29.34 -27.83
C LYS A 184 -12.87 29.89 -28.39
N SER A 185 -13.01 31.21 -28.36
CA SER A 185 -14.16 31.95 -28.88
C SER A 185 -15.49 31.58 -28.20
N CYS A 186 -15.48 31.21 -26.93
CA CYS A 186 -16.68 31.20 -26.09
C CYS A 186 -17.04 32.64 -25.70
N PHE A 187 -17.67 33.39 -26.61
CA PHE A 187 -17.86 34.84 -26.47
C PHE A 187 -18.69 35.25 -25.26
N ALA A 188 -19.61 34.39 -24.78
CA ALA A 188 -20.43 34.63 -23.60
C ALA A 188 -19.78 34.21 -22.27
N LEU A 189 -18.58 33.62 -22.30
CA LEU A 189 -17.95 33.04 -21.12
C LEU A 189 -17.50 34.18 -20.19
N THR A 190 -18.14 34.30 -19.03
CA THR A 190 -17.84 35.32 -18.01
C THR A 190 -16.97 34.80 -16.89
N SER A 191 -17.07 33.50 -16.58
CA SER A 191 -16.33 32.89 -15.48
C SER A 191 -15.84 31.47 -15.80
N VAL A 192 -14.64 31.17 -15.30
CA VAL A 192 -14.04 29.84 -15.37
C VAL A 192 -13.57 29.44 -13.98
N THR A 193 -13.90 28.22 -13.55
CA THR A 193 -13.28 27.57 -12.39
C THR A 193 -12.36 26.46 -12.87
N ILE A 194 -11.11 26.47 -12.41
CA ILE A 194 -10.04 25.54 -12.77
C ILE A 194 -9.73 24.65 -11.57
N GLY A 195 -9.94 23.34 -11.72
CA GLY A 195 -9.76 22.35 -10.67
C GLY A 195 -8.32 22.24 -10.14
N ASN A 196 -8.18 21.70 -8.93
CA ASN A 196 -6.92 21.75 -8.18
C ASN A 196 -5.77 20.86 -8.74
N LYS A 197 -6.06 19.85 -9.57
CA LYS A 197 -5.02 19.02 -10.22
C LYS A 197 -4.68 19.44 -11.65
N VAL A 198 -5.24 20.54 -12.16
CA VAL A 198 -4.89 21.03 -13.50
C VAL A 198 -3.43 21.46 -13.49
N GLN A 199 -2.61 20.78 -14.28
CA GLN A 199 -1.17 21.06 -14.38
C GLN A 199 -0.86 21.86 -15.62
N ASN A 200 -1.53 21.59 -16.74
CA ASN A 200 -1.24 22.19 -18.05
C ASN A 200 -2.47 22.81 -18.69
N ILE A 201 -2.35 24.05 -19.15
CA ILE A 201 -3.33 24.76 -19.97
C ILE A 201 -2.67 25.08 -21.30
N TYR A 202 -3.08 24.37 -22.36
CA TYR A 202 -2.44 24.48 -23.66
C TYR A 202 -2.79 25.80 -24.38
N SER A 203 -2.06 26.06 -25.46
CA SER A 203 -2.13 27.31 -26.22
C SER A 203 -3.56 27.73 -26.56
N ASN A 204 -3.86 29.03 -26.47
CA ASN A 204 -5.11 29.63 -26.90
C ASN A 204 -6.40 29.06 -26.25
N THR A 205 -6.30 28.36 -25.11
CA THR A 205 -7.44 27.69 -24.45
C THR A 205 -8.64 28.60 -24.28
N PHE A 206 -8.45 29.83 -23.79
CA PHE A 206 -9.51 30.83 -23.61
C PHE A 206 -9.38 32.03 -24.57
N SER A 207 -8.70 31.86 -25.72
CA SER A 207 -8.53 32.95 -26.69
C SER A 207 -9.88 33.41 -27.22
N SER A 208 -10.05 34.73 -27.40
CA SER A 208 -11.31 35.37 -27.82
C SER A 208 -12.49 35.14 -26.87
N CYS A 209 -12.25 34.89 -25.57
CA CYS A 209 -13.30 34.91 -24.53
C CYS A 209 -13.46 36.34 -23.99
N TYR A 210 -14.01 37.25 -24.81
CA TYR A 210 -14.00 38.70 -24.54
C TYR A 210 -14.77 39.14 -23.30
N GLN A 211 -15.67 38.30 -22.77
CA GLN A 211 -16.44 38.58 -21.57
C GLN A 211 -15.85 37.94 -20.30
N LEU A 212 -14.73 37.21 -20.41
CA LEU A 212 -14.15 36.51 -19.27
C LEU A 212 -13.54 37.51 -18.29
N ASP A 213 -14.26 37.77 -17.21
CA ASP A 213 -13.90 38.73 -16.17
C ASP A 213 -13.49 38.07 -14.86
N THR A 214 -13.68 36.76 -14.73
CA THR A 214 -13.38 36.02 -13.51
C THR A 214 -12.75 34.66 -13.81
N ILE A 215 -11.56 34.42 -13.28
CA ILE A 215 -10.90 33.11 -13.28
C ILE A 215 -10.70 32.70 -11.83
N THR A 216 -11.14 31.51 -11.46
CA THR A 216 -10.90 30.91 -10.14
C THR A 216 -10.04 29.67 -10.31
N CYS A 217 -8.85 29.65 -9.72
CA CYS A 217 -8.01 28.47 -9.65
C CYS A 217 -8.09 27.87 -8.26
N LEU A 218 -8.32 26.56 -8.15
CA LEU A 218 -8.38 25.85 -6.88
C LEU A 218 -7.05 25.19 -6.49
N GLY A 219 -6.12 25.10 -7.45
CA GLY A 219 -4.79 24.50 -7.26
C GLY A 219 -3.84 25.48 -6.60
N SER A 220 -3.05 25.00 -5.64
CA SER A 220 -2.02 25.79 -4.97
C SER A 220 -0.74 25.95 -5.77
N VAL A 221 -0.56 25.10 -6.78
CA VAL A 221 0.51 25.25 -7.77
C VAL A 221 -0.12 25.88 -9.01
N PRO A 222 0.37 27.04 -9.49
CA PRO A 222 -0.11 27.64 -10.72
C PRO A 222 0.07 26.67 -11.90
N PRO A 223 -0.98 26.38 -12.68
CA PRO A 223 -0.85 25.58 -13.88
C PRO A 223 0.12 26.23 -14.87
N THR A 224 0.90 25.44 -15.59
CA THR A 224 1.68 25.94 -16.73
C THR A 224 0.73 26.35 -17.85
N VAL A 225 1.04 27.46 -18.51
CA VAL A 225 0.26 27.96 -19.65
C VAL A 225 1.20 28.19 -20.83
N ASP A 226 0.97 27.49 -21.94
CA ASP A 226 1.86 27.49 -23.11
C ASP A 226 1.89 28.84 -23.86
N SER A 227 0.80 29.59 -23.77
CA SER A 227 0.66 30.91 -24.37
C SER A 227 -0.04 31.84 -23.39
N ASN A 228 0.17 33.15 -23.49
CA ASN A 228 -0.65 34.10 -22.75
C ASN A 228 -2.15 33.86 -23.03
N PHE A 229 -3.01 34.25 -22.10
CA PHE A 229 -4.45 34.33 -22.30
C PHE A 229 -4.79 35.46 -23.28
N GLU A 230 -4.48 35.25 -24.56
CA GLU A 230 -4.75 36.21 -25.64
C GLU A 230 -6.20 36.70 -25.51
N THR A 231 -6.41 38.02 -25.55
CA THR A 231 -7.70 38.74 -25.42
C THR A 231 -8.29 38.94 -24.03
N ILE A 232 -7.82 38.23 -23.00
CA ILE A 232 -8.26 38.48 -21.62
C ILE A 232 -7.42 39.63 -21.08
N ASP A 233 -8.07 40.70 -20.65
CA ASP A 233 -7.38 41.85 -20.06
C ASP A 233 -7.05 41.56 -18.59
N PRO A 234 -5.78 41.35 -18.25
CA PRO A 234 -5.39 40.96 -16.90
C PRO A 234 -5.51 42.12 -15.89
N ASN A 235 -5.79 43.35 -16.34
CA ASN A 235 -6.07 44.48 -15.46
C ASN A 235 -7.51 44.48 -14.94
N THR A 236 -8.43 43.87 -15.67
CA THR A 236 -9.87 43.88 -15.36
C THR A 236 -10.40 42.51 -14.96
N CYS A 237 -9.81 41.43 -15.49
CA CYS A 237 -10.14 40.07 -15.10
C CYS A 237 -9.66 39.80 -13.66
N LYS A 238 -10.58 39.37 -12.80
CA LYS A 238 -10.33 38.96 -11.43
C LYS A 238 -9.78 37.55 -11.41
N LEU A 239 -8.67 37.37 -10.71
CA LEU A 239 -8.05 36.07 -10.50
C LEU A 239 -8.17 35.66 -9.03
N TYR A 240 -9.01 34.67 -8.75
CA TYR A 240 -9.13 34.06 -7.43
C TYR A 240 -8.20 32.85 -7.33
N VAL A 241 -7.35 32.83 -6.32
CA VAL A 241 -6.39 31.74 -6.06
C VAL A 241 -6.38 31.38 -4.59
N PRO A 242 -5.92 30.19 -4.19
CA PRO A 242 -5.82 29.83 -2.77
C PRO A 242 -4.97 30.85 -2.00
N ASN A 243 -5.40 31.25 -0.79
CA ASN A 243 -4.69 32.22 0.05
C ASN A 243 -3.19 31.89 0.24
N ASN A 244 -2.87 30.61 0.40
CA ASN A 244 -1.51 30.08 0.57
C ASN A 244 -0.67 30.03 -0.72
N ALA A 245 -1.27 30.32 -1.88
CA ALA A 245 -0.67 30.24 -3.21
C ALA A 245 -0.53 31.60 -3.89
N LEU A 246 -0.99 32.70 -3.26
CA LEU A 246 -0.92 34.06 -3.81
C LEU A 246 0.47 34.41 -4.34
N MET A 247 1.52 34.12 -3.57
CA MET A 247 2.90 34.40 -3.97
C MET A 247 3.38 33.52 -5.14
N ASP A 248 2.93 32.27 -5.19
CA ASP A 248 3.27 31.33 -6.25
C ASP A 248 2.62 31.80 -7.58
N TYR A 249 1.35 32.20 -7.57
CA TYR A 249 0.68 32.79 -8.75
C TYR A 249 1.26 34.16 -9.15
N ALA A 250 1.59 35.03 -8.18
CA ALA A 250 2.16 36.35 -8.45
C ALA A 250 3.56 36.29 -9.09
N SER A 251 4.26 35.17 -8.99
CA SER A 251 5.57 34.95 -9.61
C SER A 251 5.54 34.04 -10.85
N ALA A 252 4.44 33.34 -11.08
CA ALA A 252 4.30 32.41 -12.20
C ALA A 252 4.08 33.13 -13.55
N PRO A 253 4.63 32.59 -14.66
CA PRO A 253 4.35 33.10 -16.00
C PRO A 253 2.85 33.12 -16.31
N VAL A 254 2.41 34.10 -17.10
CA VAL A 254 1.00 34.39 -17.45
C VAL A 254 0.17 34.88 -16.25
N TRP A 255 0.21 34.18 -15.11
CA TRP A 255 -0.56 34.50 -13.90
C TRP A 255 -0.11 35.80 -13.23
N SER A 256 1.19 36.09 -13.23
CA SER A 256 1.76 37.34 -12.73
C SER A 256 1.28 38.60 -13.46
N ALA A 257 0.65 38.46 -14.64
CA ALA A 257 0.08 39.58 -15.37
C ALA A 257 -1.22 40.10 -14.73
N PHE A 258 -1.96 39.26 -13.99
CA PHE A 258 -3.24 39.62 -13.38
C PHE A 258 -3.03 40.54 -12.18
N LEU A 259 -3.46 41.81 -12.33
CA LEU A 259 -3.28 42.81 -11.30
C LEU A 259 -4.36 42.76 -10.21
N ASN A 260 -5.51 42.15 -10.52
CA ASN A 260 -6.63 41.98 -9.60
C ASN A 260 -6.70 40.54 -9.09
N MET A 261 -5.65 40.13 -8.37
CA MET A 261 -5.55 38.81 -7.77
C MET A 261 -6.01 38.85 -6.31
N GLU A 262 -6.97 38.00 -5.95
CA GLU A 262 -7.52 37.89 -4.61
C GLU A 262 -7.37 36.45 -4.10
N GLY A 263 -7.00 36.34 -2.83
CA GLY A 263 -6.90 35.06 -2.14
C GLY A 263 -8.28 34.57 -1.71
N ILE A 264 -8.54 33.28 -1.87
CA ILE A 264 -9.74 32.62 -1.40
C ILE A 264 -9.41 31.50 -0.41
N ASP A 265 -10.30 31.29 0.55
CA ASP A 265 -10.25 30.13 1.42
C ASP A 265 -10.74 28.91 0.65
N VAL A 266 -9.84 27.94 0.46
CA VAL A 266 -10.15 26.61 -0.05
C VAL A 266 -9.80 25.59 1.01
N ASN A 267 -10.48 24.45 1.03
CA ASN A 267 -10.16 23.36 1.93
C ASN A 267 -9.38 22.28 1.20
N TYR A 268 -8.37 21.72 1.85
CA TYR A 268 -7.57 20.59 1.35
C TYR A 268 -7.80 19.35 2.20
N GLN A 269 -7.70 18.20 1.55
CA GLN A 269 -7.73 16.90 2.22
C GLN A 269 -6.33 16.47 2.64
N LEU A 270 -6.22 16.02 3.88
CA LEU A 270 -5.05 15.31 4.41
C LEU A 270 -5.46 13.86 4.65
N THR A 271 -4.88 12.95 3.89
CA THR A 271 -5.02 11.51 4.12
C THR A 271 -3.83 11.02 4.94
N LEU A 272 -4.09 10.54 6.14
CA LEU A 272 -3.11 9.82 6.95
C LEU A 272 -3.23 8.34 6.62
N GLN A 273 -2.12 7.70 6.25
CA GLN A 273 -2.02 6.26 6.01
C GLN A 273 -0.98 5.71 6.97
N ILE A 274 -1.44 4.89 7.91
CA ILE A 274 -0.64 4.42 9.03
C ILE A 274 -0.65 2.90 8.99
N ASN A 275 0.52 2.27 9.05
CA ASN A 275 0.61 0.83 9.21
C ASN A 275 0.58 0.45 10.72
N GLU A 276 0.51 -0.84 11.00
CA GLU A 276 0.55 -1.35 12.38
C GLU A 276 1.88 -0.99 13.09
N GLY A 277 1.82 -0.84 14.42
CA GLY A 277 3.00 -0.57 15.27
C GLY A 277 3.12 0.87 15.78
N GLY A 278 2.08 1.70 15.63
CA GLY A 278 2.03 3.03 16.22
C GLY A 278 0.82 3.84 15.80
N LYS A 279 0.87 5.14 16.12
CA LYS A 279 -0.18 6.13 15.82
C LYS A 279 0.39 7.49 15.47
N VAL A 280 -0.42 8.32 14.84
CA VAL A 280 -0.11 9.73 14.53
C VAL A 280 -1.07 10.63 15.27
N SER A 281 -0.55 11.55 16.07
CA SER A 281 -1.34 12.63 16.67
C SER A 281 -1.40 13.81 15.71
N CYS A 282 -2.60 14.21 15.30
CA CYS A 282 -2.89 15.40 14.51
C CYS A 282 -3.93 16.26 15.23
N ASN A 283 -3.66 17.55 15.44
CA ASN A 283 -4.56 18.46 16.17
C ASN A 283 -5.08 17.89 17.51
N ASN A 284 -4.17 17.30 18.29
CA ASN A 284 -4.44 16.64 19.58
C ASN A 284 -5.39 15.43 19.53
N HIS A 285 -5.54 14.80 18.36
CA HIS A 285 -6.27 13.54 18.20
C HIS A 285 -5.35 12.48 17.59
N ASP A 286 -5.43 11.26 18.11
CA ASP A 286 -4.63 10.12 17.68
C ASP A 286 -5.35 9.30 16.61
N TYR A 287 -4.59 8.85 15.60
CA TYR A 287 -5.08 8.02 14.49
C TYR A 287 -4.17 6.80 14.30
N THR A 288 -4.75 5.62 14.05
CA THR A 288 -4.03 4.33 13.89
C THR A 288 -4.22 3.69 12.52
N ASP A 289 -5.18 4.16 11.73
CA ASP A 289 -5.55 3.61 10.42
C ASP A 289 -5.57 4.71 9.35
N THR A 290 -6.07 4.37 8.16
CA THR A 290 -6.33 5.36 7.13
C THR A 290 -7.43 6.33 7.57
N THR A 291 -7.10 7.62 7.64
CA THR A 291 -8.04 8.68 8.02
C THR A 291 -7.96 9.84 7.03
N GLU A 292 -9.10 10.36 6.60
CA GLU A 292 -9.20 11.60 5.81
C GLU A 292 -9.64 12.76 6.71
N LEU A 293 -8.88 13.85 6.65
CA LEU A 293 -9.10 15.05 7.43
C LEU A 293 -9.17 16.26 6.49
N THR A 294 -10.00 17.24 6.82
CA THR A 294 -10.16 18.45 5.99
C THR A 294 -9.66 19.68 6.74
N PHE A 295 -8.82 20.48 6.08
CA PHE A 295 -8.23 21.68 6.63
C PHE A 295 -8.37 22.87 5.68
N ALA A 296 -8.43 24.09 6.22
CA ALA A 296 -8.35 25.29 5.40
C ALA A 296 -6.95 25.45 4.78
N ALA A 297 -6.89 26.11 3.62
CA ALA A 297 -5.67 26.41 2.90
C ALA A 297 -4.65 27.15 3.78
N GLY A 298 -3.40 26.67 3.77
CA GLY A 298 -2.32 27.27 4.54
C GLY A 298 -2.34 26.92 6.03
N THR A 299 -3.25 26.05 6.48
CA THR A 299 -3.22 25.54 7.85
C THR A 299 -1.89 24.82 8.09
N GLU A 300 -1.18 25.22 9.14
CA GLU A 300 -0.05 24.47 9.67
C GLU A 300 -0.57 23.30 10.50
N VAL A 301 -0.30 22.09 10.03
CA VAL A 301 -0.68 20.84 10.70
C VAL A 301 0.54 20.31 11.42
N SER A 302 0.48 20.29 12.75
CA SER A 302 1.49 19.61 13.57
C SER A 302 1.13 18.12 13.67
N LEU A 303 2.09 17.28 13.28
CA LEU A 303 1.99 15.83 13.31
C LEU A 303 3.05 15.28 14.24
N LYS A 304 2.62 14.45 15.20
CA LYS A 304 3.52 13.74 16.11
C LYS A 304 3.37 12.24 15.91
N LEU A 305 4.47 11.56 15.64
CA LEU A 305 4.51 10.11 15.50
C LEU A 305 4.72 9.49 16.88
N ILE A 306 3.93 8.47 17.18
CA ILE A 306 3.93 7.79 18.48
C ILE A 306 4.03 6.29 18.19
N PRO A 307 5.25 5.73 18.12
CA PRO A 307 5.43 4.29 18.01
C PRO A 307 4.85 3.57 19.23
N ASP A 308 4.29 2.39 19.02
CA ASP A 308 3.97 1.50 20.12
C ASP A 308 5.25 0.94 20.77
N ALA A 309 5.13 0.37 21.97
CA ALA A 309 6.28 -0.22 22.65
C ALA A 309 6.96 -1.27 21.76
N GLY A 310 8.27 -1.15 21.57
CA GLY A 310 9.05 -2.07 20.75
C GLY A 310 9.00 -1.82 19.25
N TYR A 311 8.41 -0.72 18.80
CA TYR A 311 8.43 -0.27 17.41
C TYR A 311 9.19 1.04 17.28
N ARG A 312 9.76 1.25 16.09
CA ARG A 312 10.32 2.53 15.64
C ARG A 312 9.66 2.99 14.35
N VAL A 313 9.71 4.28 14.10
CA VAL A 313 9.41 4.83 12.77
C VAL A 313 10.46 4.29 11.80
N SER A 314 10.02 3.53 10.79
CA SER A 314 10.89 3.02 9.74
C SER A 314 10.97 3.96 8.55
N SER A 315 9.85 4.58 8.18
CA SER A 315 9.81 5.55 7.10
C SER A 315 8.56 6.43 7.17
N VAL A 316 8.70 7.65 6.69
CA VAL A 316 7.58 8.57 6.44
C VAL A 316 7.68 9.10 5.04
N PHE A 317 6.56 9.11 4.33
CA PHE A 317 6.42 9.70 3.01
C PHE A 317 5.36 10.80 3.05
N VAL A 318 5.65 11.92 2.38
CA VAL A 318 4.69 13.00 2.14
C VAL A 318 4.48 13.07 0.63
N ASN A 319 3.23 12.82 0.19
CA ASN A 319 2.88 12.75 -1.24
C ASN A 319 3.74 11.75 -2.04
N GLY A 320 4.19 10.68 -1.38
CA GLY A 320 5.07 9.67 -1.98
C GLY A 320 6.55 10.02 -1.98
N GLU A 321 6.95 11.22 -1.54
CA GLU A 321 8.36 11.60 -1.38
C GLU A 321 8.87 11.23 0.02
N TYR A 322 10.09 10.69 0.10
CA TYR A 322 10.71 10.29 1.38
C TYR A 322 10.97 11.51 2.26
N TYR A 323 10.45 11.49 3.48
CA TYR A 323 10.43 12.63 4.40
C TYR A 323 11.03 12.33 5.78
N THR A 324 11.41 11.08 6.05
CA THR A 324 11.86 10.64 7.39
C THR A 324 13.00 11.51 7.95
N ASP A 325 13.95 11.93 7.12
CA ASP A 325 15.11 12.70 7.56
C ASP A 325 14.78 14.16 7.95
N GLN A 326 13.57 14.64 7.66
CA GLN A 326 13.09 15.97 8.04
C GLN A 326 12.35 15.97 9.39
N ILE A 327 12.16 14.80 9.98
CA ILE A 327 11.47 14.65 11.26
C ILE A 327 12.45 15.01 12.38
N THR A 328 11.95 15.77 13.35
CA THR A 328 12.70 16.13 14.55
C THR A 328 13.00 14.91 15.44
N GLU A 329 13.97 15.04 16.34
CA GLU A 329 14.31 13.97 17.30
C GLU A 329 13.13 13.58 18.21
N ASP A 330 12.19 14.50 18.48
CA ASP A 330 10.97 14.21 19.25
C ASP A 330 9.83 13.61 18.41
N LEU A 331 10.13 13.19 17.18
CA LEU A 331 9.20 12.58 16.21
C LEU A 331 8.05 13.49 15.81
N THR A 332 8.28 14.81 15.81
CA THR A 332 7.31 15.83 15.41
C THR A 332 7.72 16.47 14.08
N PHE A 333 6.74 16.83 13.25
CA PHE A 333 6.97 17.71 12.12
C PHE A 333 5.72 18.57 11.85
N ILE A 334 5.92 19.70 11.18
CA ILE A 334 4.85 20.62 10.81
C ILE A 334 4.76 20.65 9.29
N LEU A 335 3.54 20.50 8.79
CA LEU A 335 3.23 20.60 7.38
C LEU A 335 2.29 21.77 7.15
N THR A 336 2.67 22.73 6.31
CA THR A 336 1.73 23.73 5.78
C THR A 336 0.96 23.11 4.63
N LEU A 337 -0.35 22.88 4.78
CA LEU A 337 -1.16 22.30 3.70
C LEU A 337 -1.32 23.30 2.56
N LYS A 338 -0.57 23.04 1.49
CA LYS A 338 -0.67 23.78 0.23
C LYS A 338 -1.65 23.15 -0.73
N SER A 339 -1.61 21.84 -0.90
CA SER A 339 -2.55 21.07 -1.70
C SER A 339 -3.15 19.94 -0.86
N ASP A 340 -4.01 19.12 -1.47
CA ASP A 340 -4.29 17.79 -0.90
C ASP A 340 -2.96 17.07 -0.64
N ALA A 341 -2.87 16.39 0.50
CA ALA A 341 -1.66 15.70 0.93
C ALA A 341 -1.96 14.29 1.43
N THR A 342 -1.07 13.35 1.12
CA THR A 342 -1.09 12.00 1.70
C THR A 342 0.19 11.80 2.51
N ILE A 343 0.03 11.43 3.78
CA ILE A 343 1.14 11.10 4.68
C ILE A 343 1.09 9.61 4.93
N SER A 344 2.12 8.88 4.48
CA SER A 344 2.26 7.45 4.73
C SER A 344 3.33 7.24 5.77
N VAL A 345 2.96 6.71 6.94
CA VAL A 345 3.87 6.40 8.05
C VAL A 345 4.00 4.89 8.15
N SER A 346 5.24 4.41 8.17
CA SER A 346 5.58 3.01 8.42
C SER A 346 6.36 2.87 9.72
N PHE A 347 5.89 2.00 10.61
CA PHE A 347 6.58 1.50 11.78
C PHE A 347 7.15 0.10 11.52
N LYS A 348 8.29 -0.20 12.16
CA LYS A 348 8.92 -1.53 12.18
C LYS A 348 9.26 -1.92 13.62
N SER A 349 9.11 -3.20 13.94
CA SER A 349 9.61 -3.80 15.18
C SER A 349 11.11 -3.53 15.37
N GLU A 350 11.50 -3.25 16.61
CA GLU A 350 12.89 -3.15 17.02
C GLU A 350 13.53 -4.53 17.12
N GLU A 351 14.82 -4.59 16.82
CA GLU A 351 15.62 -5.79 16.92
C GLU A 351 16.60 -5.64 18.09
N TYR A 352 16.69 -6.67 18.92
CA TYR A 352 17.54 -6.68 20.11
C TYR A 352 18.50 -7.85 20.07
N VAL A 353 19.68 -7.65 20.68
CA VAL A 353 20.71 -8.69 20.76
C VAL A 353 20.42 -9.57 21.97
N ILE A 354 20.21 -10.86 21.71
CA ILE A 354 20.00 -11.86 22.75
C ILE A 354 21.20 -12.79 22.80
N THR A 355 21.81 -12.93 23.98
CA THR A 355 23.02 -13.72 24.16
C THR A 355 22.83 -14.76 25.27
N PHE A 356 23.01 -16.03 24.92
CA PHE A 356 23.13 -17.14 25.86
C PHE A 356 24.59 -17.38 26.18
N VAL A 357 24.94 -17.43 27.47
CA VAL A 357 26.32 -17.64 27.93
C VAL A 357 26.39 -18.74 28.98
N ASN A 358 27.54 -19.40 29.05
CA ASN A 358 27.85 -20.32 30.14
C ASN A 358 28.17 -19.55 31.45
N ASP A 359 28.29 -20.25 32.58
CA ASP A 359 28.55 -19.62 33.88
C ASP A 359 29.91 -18.90 33.96
N ASP A 360 30.90 -19.37 33.20
CA ASP A 360 32.21 -18.74 33.03
C ASP A 360 32.20 -17.51 32.10
N GLY A 361 31.04 -17.20 31.50
CA GLY A 361 30.84 -16.09 30.57
C GLY A 361 31.08 -16.42 29.10
N THR A 362 31.44 -17.66 28.76
CA THR A 362 31.61 -18.12 27.38
C THR A 362 30.31 -17.99 26.60
N VAL A 363 30.34 -17.36 25.42
CA VAL A 363 29.15 -17.19 24.58
C VAL A 363 28.78 -18.53 23.91
N LEU A 364 27.55 -18.97 24.11
CA LEU A 364 27.01 -20.21 23.57
C LEU A 364 26.16 -19.98 22.32
N GLN A 365 25.35 -18.92 22.30
CA GLN A 365 24.53 -18.48 21.17
C GLN A 365 24.32 -16.97 21.27
N SER A 366 24.35 -16.27 20.13
CA SER A 366 24.00 -14.85 20.06
C SER A 366 23.30 -14.57 18.75
N GLU A 367 22.16 -13.89 18.80
CA GLU A 367 21.34 -13.56 17.64
C GLU A 367 20.58 -12.24 17.84
N GLN A 368 20.14 -11.63 16.74
CA GLN A 368 19.20 -10.51 16.76
C GLN A 368 17.78 -11.05 16.60
N LEU A 369 16.90 -10.70 17.52
CA LEU A 369 15.49 -11.08 17.52
C LEU A 369 14.60 -9.85 17.56
N GLU A 370 13.42 -9.92 16.96
CA GLU A 370 12.45 -8.83 16.96
C GLU A 370 11.75 -8.71 18.32
N TYR A 371 11.31 -7.50 18.66
CA TYR A 371 10.50 -7.24 19.84
C TYR A 371 9.28 -8.16 19.90
N GLY A 372 9.04 -8.75 21.07
CA GLY A 372 7.93 -9.68 21.31
C GLY A 372 8.21 -11.13 20.93
N GLU A 373 9.30 -11.43 20.21
CA GLU A 373 9.71 -12.82 19.95
C GLU A 373 10.12 -13.53 21.25
N MET A 374 9.96 -14.85 21.29
CA MET A 374 10.43 -15.68 22.40
C MET A 374 11.82 -16.23 22.06
N PRO A 375 12.88 -15.91 22.84
CA PRO A 375 14.21 -16.46 22.60
C PRO A 375 14.27 -17.97 22.77
N ILE A 376 14.98 -18.67 21.89
CA ILE A 376 15.14 -20.13 21.95
C ILE A 376 16.63 -20.47 21.85
N TYR A 377 17.15 -21.14 22.88
CA TYR A 377 18.48 -21.74 22.83
C TYR A 377 18.44 -23.07 22.06
N ASN A 378 19.19 -23.16 20.95
CA ASN A 378 19.23 -24.33 20.07
C ASN A 378 20.56 -25.11 20.16
N GLY A 379 21.47 -24.71 21.06
CA GLY A 379 22.75 -25.37 21.26
C GLY A 379 22.69 -26.64 22.11
N ALA A 380 23.85 -27.29 22.30
CA ALA A 380 23.97 -28.42 23.21
C ALA A 380 23.74 -27.99 24.67
N VAL A 381 23.25 -28.89 25.52
CA VAL A 381 23.04 -28.60 26.95
C VAL A 381 24.34 -28.04 27.56
N PRO A 382 24.32 -26.84 28.18
CA PRO A 382 25.51 -26.25 28.76
C PRO A 382 26.16 -27.17 29.80
N THR A 383 27.49 -27.23 29.81
CA THR A 383 28.28 -28.07 30.72
C THR A 383 29.20 -27.23 31.58
N LYS A 384 29.43 -27.69 32.81
CA LYS A 384 30.38 -27.11 33.76
C LYS A 384 31.32 -28.19 34.30
N GLU A 385 32.62 -27.88 34.34
CA GLU A 385 33.65 -28.81 34.80
C GLU A 385 33.43 -29.25 36.25
N ALA A 386 33.56 -30.55 36.51
CA ALA A 386 33.43 -31.11 37.85
C ALA A 386 34.62 -30.72 38.73
N THR A 387 34.38 -30.63 40.03
CA THR A 387 35.43 -30.46 41.05
C THR A 387 35.64 -31.77 41.80
N ALA A 388 36.63 -31.81 42.70
CA ALA A 388 36.86 -32.98 43.55
C ALA A 388 35.64 -33.32 44.47
N GLU A 389 34.75 -32.36 44.71
CA GLU A 389 33.64 -32.48 45.66
C GLU A 389 32.25 -32.45 45.00
N TYR A 390 32.13 -31.91 43.79
CA TYR A 390 30.83 -31.67 43.13
C TYR A 390 30.86 -31.89 41.62
N GLU A 391 29.78 -32.47 41.10
CA GLU A 391 29.34 -32.36 39.71
C GLU A 391 28.26 -31.27 39.58
N TYR A 392 28.01 -30.79 38.36
CA TYR A 392 27.10 -29.68 38.10
C TYR A 392 26.07 -30.08 37.05
N GLU A 393 24.78 -29.96 37.39
CA GLU A 393 23.66 -30.23 36.49
C GLU A 393 23.05 -28.90 36.03
N PHE A 394 22.92 -28.70 34.72
CA PHE A 394 22.25 -27.51 34.17
C PHE A 394 20.77 -27.51 34.55
N ILE A 395 20.31 -26.44 35.21
CA ILE A 395 18.92 -26.33 35.70
C ILE A 395 18.10 -25.24 35.02
N GLY A 396 18.72 -24.43 34.15
CA GLY A 396 18.04 -23.39 33.40
C GLY A 396 18.86 -22.12 33.23
N TRP A 397 18.18 -21.04 32.84
CA TRP A 397 18.79 -19.74 32.57
C TRP A 397 18.45 -18.73 33.66
N SER A 398 19.40 -17.84 33.95
CA SER A 398 19.16 -16.66 34.80
C SER A 398 19.54 -15.38 34.03
N PRO A 399 18.64 -14.38 33.94
CA PRO A 399 17.24 -14.41 34.38
C PRO A 399 16.41 -15.46 33.61
N GLU A 400 15.17 -15.73 34.06
CA GLU A 400 14.26 -16.60 33.29
C GLU A 400 14.01 -16.01 31.90
N ILE A 401 13.93 -16.87 30.87
CA ILE A 401 13.70 -16.42 29.50
C ILE A 401 12.30 -15.82 29.40
N THR A 402 12.24 -14.56 28.97
CA THR A 402 11.00 -13.86 28.66
C THR A 402 11.00 -13.45 27.19
N ILE A 403 9.84 -12.98 26.71
CA ILE A 403 9.75 -12.31 25.40
C ILE A 403 10.76 -11.18 25.30
N VAL A 404 11.24 -10.93 24.08
CA VAL A 404 12.22 -9.89 23.79
C VAL A 404 11.59 -8.52 24.01
N THR A 405 12.12 -7.78 24.98
CA THR A 405 11.75 -6.38 25.23
C THR A 405 12.95 -5.44 25.22
N GLY A 406 14.15 -5.98 24.93
CA GLY A 406 15.43 -5.31 25.09
C GLY A 406 16.58 -6.29 24.88
N ASP A 407 17.81 -5.77 24.82
CA ASP A 407 19.01 -6.61 24.87
C ASP A 407 19.00 -7.45 26.16
N ALA A 408 19.22 -8.76 26.02
CA ALA A 408 19.17 -9.68 27.14
C ALA A 408 20.35 -10.65 27.12
N ARG A 409 20.87 -10.94 28.31
CA ARG A 409 21.91 -11.94 28.53
C ARG A 409 21.41 -13.00 29.48
N TYR A 410 21.34 -14.24 29.01
CA TYR A 410 20.91 -15.41 29.76
C TYR A 410 22.12 -16.25 30.13
N THR A 411 22.38 -16.40 31.44
CA THR A 411 23.51 -17.18 31.94
C THR A 411 23.06 -18.56 32.39
N ALA A 412 23.78 -19.60 31.97
CA ALA A 412 23.52 -20.96 32.38
C ALA A 412 23.66 -21.10 33.90
N THR A 413 22.66 -21.69 34.54
CA THR A 413 22.65 -21.95 35.98
C THR A 413 22.75 -23.43 36.25
N TYR A 414 23.45 -23.77 37.34
CA TYR A 414 23.79 -25.13 37.68
C TYR A 414 23.41 -25.46 39.11
N LYS A 415 22.98 -26.70 39.32
CA LYS A 415 22.81 -27.31 40.64
C LYS A 415 24.03 -28.14 40.97
N GLU A 416 24.60 -27.91 42.14
CA GLU A 416 25.68 -28.73 42.70
C GLU A 416 25.15 -30.09 43.12
N VAL A 417 25.84 -31.14 42.68
CA VAL A 417 25.58 -32.52 43.04
C VAL A 417 26.82 -33.04 43.76
N GLN A 418 26.71 -33.23 45.08
CA GLN A 418 27.83 -33.64 45.91
C GLN A 418 28.30 -35.05 45.52
N LEU A 419 29.58 -35.16 45.19
CA LEU A 419 30.24 -36.44 45.01
C LEU A 419 30.44 -37.04 46.41
N SER A 420 29.75 -38.14 46.71
CA SER A 420 29.84 -38.77 48.02
C SER A 420 31.28 -39.20 48.29
N ALA A 421 31.96 -38.49 49.19
CA ALA A 421 33.18 -38.97 49.82
C ALA A 421 32.88 -40.35 50.40
N TYR A 422 33.73 -41.35 50.11
CA TYR A 422 33.69 -42.62 50.82
C TYR A 422 33.86 -42.33 52.32
N ASN A 423 32.73 -42.38 53.02
CA ASN A 423 32.59 -41.97 54.40
C ASN A 423 33.20 -43.07 55.27
N THR A 424 34.37 -42.84 55.89
CA THR A 424 34.94 -43.76 56.87
C THR A 424 34.27 -43.57 58.24
N ALA A 425 32.99 -43.90 58.31
CA ALA A 425 32.29 -44.17 59.55
C ALA A 425 32.37 -45.68 59.86
N THR A 426 33.30 -46.04 60.75
CA THR A 426 33.24 -47.17 61.70
C THR A 426 32.44 -48.42 61.30
N SER A 427 33.12 -49.38 60.68
CA SER A 427 32.99 -50.81 61.00
C SER A 427 34.23 -51.54 60.47
N SER A 428 35.24 -51.55 61.33
CA SER A 428 36.54 -52.22 61.17
C SER A 428 36.39 -53.70 60.85
N ARG A 429 36.81 -54.11 59.63
CA ARG A 429 37.49 -55.40 59.33
C ARG A 429 38.40 -55.36 58.09
N LEU A 430 38.41 -54.26 57.34
CA LEU A 430 39.34 -54.05 56.21
C LEU A 430 39.76 -52.58 56.12
N ARG A 431 41.06 -52.33 55.89
CA ARG A 431 41.54 -51.05 55.36
C ARG A 431 42.28 -51.31 54.07
N ALA A 432 41.95 -50.53 53.04
CA ALA A 432 42.64 -50.57 51.77
C ALA A 432 43.08 -49.16 51.39
N TRP A 433 44.32 -49.02 50.96
CA TRP A 433 44.85 -47.75 50.44
C TRP A 433 45.84 -48.01 49.32
N GLN A 434 46.07 -47.01 48.48
CA GLN A 434 47.05 -47.07 47.40
C GLN A 434 48.26 -46.23 47.77
N ALA A 435 49.45 -46.78 47.56
CA ALA A 435 50.71 -46.03 47.57
C ALA A 435 51.64 -46.60 46.49
N ASP A 436 52.30 -45.72 45.74
CA ASP A 436 53.27 -46.06 44.69
C ASP A 436 52.78 -47.12 43.67
N GLY A 437 51.52 -47.01 43.24
CA GLY A 437 50.91 -47.91 42.25
C GLY A 437 50.57 -49.32 42.77
N THR A 438 50.75 -49.55 44.07
CA THR A 438 50.44 -50.82 44.75
C THR A 438 49.23 -50.64 45.66
N LEU A 439 48.32 -51.61 45.63
CA LEU A 439 47.17 -51.66 46.53
C LEU A 439 47.55 -52.44 47.79
N PHE A 440 47.45 -51.77 48.93
CA PHE A 440 47.66 -52.37 50.25
C PHE A 440 46.31 -52.72 50.85
N VAL A 441 46.21 -53.93 51.40
CA VAL A 441 45.06 -54.36 52.19
C VAL A 441 45.54 -54.83 53.56
N GLU A 442 44.98 -54.21 54.59
CA GLU A 442 45.17 -54.54 55.99
C GLU A 442 43.96 -55.38 56.46
N VAL A 443 44.27 -56.55 57.02
CA VAL A 443 43.29 -57.52 57.54
C VAL A 443 43.59 -57.84 59.01
N ASP A 444 42.54 -58.02 59.79
CA ASP A 444 42.62 -58.41 61.20
C ASP A 444 42.59 -59.93 61.42
N ASP A 445 42.78 -60.37 62.66
CA ASP A 445 42.89 -61.79 63.05
C ASP A 445 41.60 -62.61 62.83
N ALA A 446 40.48 -61.96 62.49
CA ALA A 446 39.20 -62.62 62.20
C ALA A 446 39.07 -63.05 60.74
N VAL A 447 39.98 -62.64 59.86
CA VAL A 447 40.02 -63.04 58.45
C VAL A 447 40.60 -64.44 58.31
N GLU A 448 40.01 -65.24 57.42
CA GLU A 448 40.48 -66.58 57.04
C GLU A 448 41.18 -66.55 55.68
N ALA A 449 40.60 -65.85 54.71
CA ALA A 449 41.20 -65.71 53.39
C ALA A 449 40.84 -64.40 52.68
N VAL A 450 41.73 -63.96 51.79
CA VAL A 450 41.48 -62.85 50.86
C VAL A 450 41.63 -63.35 49.43
N MET A 451 40.59 -63.17 48.62
CA MET A 451 40.54 -63.56 47.21
C MET A 451 40.46 -62.33 46.32
N VAL A 452 41.33 -62.26 45.31
CA VAL A 452 41.46 -61.11 44.40
C VAL A 452 41.09 -61.52 42.99
N TYR A 453 40.18 -60.78 42.35
CA TYR A 453 39.70 -61.07 41.01
C TYR A 453 40.01 -59.93 40.04
N ASP A 454 40.31 -60.31 38.80
CA ASP A 454 40.51 -59.36 37.71
C ASP A 454 39.22 -58.71 37.21
N VAL A 455 39.36 -57.75 36.29
CA VAL A 455 38.25 -57.07 35.59
C VAL A 455 37.29 -58.00 34.86
N THR A 456 37.69 -59.24 34.56
CA THR A 456 36.85 -60.25 33.92
C THR A 456 36.17 -61.20 34.92
N GLY A 457 36.45 -61.05 36.22
CA GLY A 457 35.89 -61.87 37.29
C GLY A 457 36.65 -63.18 37.53
N ARG A 458 37.86 -63.33 37.00
CA ARG A 458 38.70 -64.51 37.22
C ARG A 458 39.53 -64.34 38.49
N LEU A 459 39.59 -65.39 39.31
CA LEU A 459 40.45 -65.40 40.51
C LEU A 459 41.91 -65.31 40.09
N MET A 460 42.59 -64.26 40.55
CA MET A 460 44.00 -64.01 40.30
C MET A 460 44.88 -64.58 41.41
N GLN A 461 44.49 -64.36 42.66
CA GLN A 461 45.30 -64.72 43.81
C GLN A 461 44.46 -64.92 45.06
N GLU A 462 44.88 -65.86 45.89
CA GLU A 462 44.26 -66.20 47.16
C GLU A 462 45.33 -66.18 48.26
N TYR A 463 45.02 -65.50 49.37
CA TYR A 463 45.88 -65.43 50.54
C TYR A 463 45.16 -66.08 51.71
N GLN A 464 45.77 -67.12 52.28
CA GLN A 464 45.29 -67.81 53.47
C GLN A 464 45.90 -67.14 54.72
N HIS A 465 45.05 -66.75 55.66
CA HIS A 465 45.45 -65.98 56.82
C HIS A 465 45.78 -66.90 58.01
N ASN A 466 47.06 -66.97 58.37
CA ASN A 466 47.57 -67.85 59.43
C ASN A 466 47.58 -67.23 60.83
N GLY A 467 46.89 -66.09 61.03
CA GLY A 467 46.81 -65.34 62.30
C GLY A 467 47.92 -64.31 62.47
N GLY A 468 47.59 -63.18 63.12
CA GLY A 468 48.46 -62.01 63.29
C GLY A 468 48.33 -61.02 62.13
N TYR A 469 48.61 -59.74 62.40
CA TYR A 469 48.57 -58.65 61.41
C TYR A 469 49.36 -58.96 60.12
N GLN A 470 48.72 -58.83 58.95
CA GLN A 470 49.36 -59.04 57.65
C GLN A 470 49.05 -57.91 56.66
N MET A 471 50.09 -57.52 55.92
CA MET A 471 50.00 -56.58 54.81
C MET A 471 50.13 -57.34 53.49
N LEU A 472 49.12 -57.23 52.63
CA LEU A 472 49.09 -57.89 51.32
C LEU A 472 49.44 -56.90 50.21
N ASN A 473 50.39 -57.28 49.36
CA ASN A 473 50.70 -56.56 48.12
C ASN A 473 49.83 -57.12 47.00
N LEU A 474 48.84 -56.34 46.56
CA LEU A 474 47.98 -56.73 45.44
C LEU A 474 48.50 -56.17 44.10
N PRO A 475 48.18 -56.82 42.97
CA PRO A 475 48.51 -56.32 41.64
C PRO A 475 47.92 -54.93 41.37
N ALA A 476 48.52 -54.23 40.40
CA ALA A 476 48.17 -52.84 40.09
C ALA A 476 46.65 -52.61 39.92
N PRO A 477 46.10 -51.46 40.39
CA PRO A 477 44.66 -51.23 40.48
C PRO A 477 43.90 -51.41 39.15
N ASN A 478 44.54 -51.06 38.03
CA ASN A 478 43.99 -51.22 36.68
C ASN A 478 43.82 -52.68 36.22
N LYS A 479 44.18 -53.66 37.04
CA LYS A 479 44.02 -55.10 36.79
C LYS A 479 43.07 -55.80 37.75
N VAL A 480 42.58 -55.12 38.80
CA VAL A 480 41.75 -55.70 39.87
C VAL A 480 40.41 -55.00 39.92
N ASN A 481 39.32 -55.77 39.94
CA ASN A 481 37.94 -55.23 39.97
C ASN A 481 37.22 -55.59 41.28
N LEU A 482 37.58 -56.73 41.87
CA LEU A 482 36.87 -57.28 43.01
C LEU A 482 37.83 -57.91 44.01
N VAL A 483 37.64 -57.59 45.28
CA VAL A 483 38.29 -58.28 46.40
C VAL A 483 37.21 -58.89 47.29
N LYS A 484 37.32 -60.19 47.55
CA LYS A 484 36.46 -60.91 48.50
C LYS A 484 37.25 -61.28 49.73
N VAL A 485 36.65 -61.08 50.89
CA VAL A 485 37.27 -61.32 52.19
C VAL A 485 36.40 -62.32 52.92
N VAL A 486 36.98 -63.48 53.21
CA VAL A 486 36.35 -64.59 53.92
C VAL A 486 36.80 -64.52 55.37
N SER A 487 35.83 -64.43 56.28
CA SER A 487 36.09 -64.42 57.73
C SER A 487 36.01 -65.84 58.28
N LYS A 488 36.67 -66.11 59.41
CA LYS A 488 36.66 -67.42 60.10
C LYS A 488 35.27 -67.88 60.56
N ASP A 489 34.30 -66.96 60.62
CA ASP A 489 32.88 -67.25 60.88
C ASP A 489 32.10 -67.68 59.63
N GLY A 490 32.77 -67.78 58.47
CA GLY A 490 32.20 -68.16 57.18
C GLY A 490 31.56 -67.00 56.40
N SER A 491 31.56 -65.78 56.93
CA SER A 491 31.03 -64.61 56.21
C SER A 491 31.96 -64.15 55.08
N VAL A 492 31.37 -63.78 53.94
CA VAL A 492 32.12 -63.28 52.76
C VAL A 492 31.70 -61.86 52.44
N ASN A 493 32.63 -60.92 52.56
CA ASN A 493 32.43 -59.52 52.19
C ASN A 493 33.07 -59.23 50.83
N THR A 494 32.33 -58.60 49.93
CA THR A 494 32.78 -58.28 48.57
C THR A 494 32.97 -56.78 48.43
N HIS A 495 34.17 -56.36 48.03
CA HIS A 495 34.52 -54.96 47.80
C HIS A 495 34.86 -54.78 46.33
N LYS A 496 34.16 -53.84 45.67
CA LYS A 496 34.45 -53.44 44.29
C LYS A 496 35.39 -52.25 44.35
N LEU A 497 36.55 -52.38 43.72
CA LEU A 497 37.52 -51.31 43.63
C LEU A 497 37.18 -50.53 42.34
N MET A 498 36.81 -49.26 42.46
CA MET A 498 36.57 -48.39 41.29
C MET A 498 37.88 -47.88 40.72
#